data_AF-A0A534K3R1-F1
#
_entry.id   AF-A0A534K3R1-F1
#
_cell.length_a   1.000
_cell.length_b   1.000
_cell.length_c   1.000
_cell.angle_alpha   90.00
_cell.angle_beta   90.00
_cell.angle_gamma   90.00
#
_symmetry.space_group_name_H-M   'P 1'
#
loop_
_entity.id
_entity.type
_entity.pdbx_description
1 polymer ?
#
loop_
_entity_poly.entity_id
_entity_poly.type
_entity_poly.pdbx_seq_one_letter_code
_entity_poly.pdbx_strand_id
1 'polypeptide(L)'
;MSQRFTRTLAGIMCVVAGGGTALLAFLGISSTILLAAAIAAGSGFYLVATRSREATEPKADAAPLSDATRKRVLRIAMVLFFLLTAGSLLTLRSDQYGKPASYFVLVAASAGMIALRITLLETTKEVAPTLAMITLVALNFFGSNQLVFPLGIGGADASTHLQFLVNPIVQTGFLPLTDPCGLVYGAFPAHHIFVAMTAILTASDPTRTYYSLGALVMTTPVLVAFLIGRSLFGARIGLLAALVLSGSSYFIFWAAHDAPLSFAVPLVGFLLLSFLTMLRGPNVRMIFVAGLFAVALVLTHPYSTIIFGLLLFGLLLGQLAVRHHPTRWPWGTRIVSVSFAYTLLIYWSNFTCLMTKSFQLTQQYWNLLVGEAQVPAGRVYNTLPLSLIFVNTAGDSLLQFLVIVGFFAVLARGPSRRMMMILAPTITLFIVSVVGFIVPLTYLS
;
A
#
# COMPACT_ATOMS: atom_id res chain seq x y z
N MET A 1 -16.55 14.83 -17.63
CA MET A 1 -16.57 13.56 -18.40
C MET A 1 -17.99 13.03 -18.39
N SER A 2 -18.51 12.56 -19.52
CA SER A 2 -19.86 12.00 -19.60
C SER A 2 -19.88 10.54 -19.12
N GLN A 3 -21.00 10.10 -18.55
CA GLN A 3 -21.22 8.70 -18.16
C GLN A 3 -21.00 7.72 -19.33
N ARG A 4 -21.27 8.18 -20.56
CA ARG A 4 -20.96 7.44 -21.80
C ARG A 4 -19.45 7.16 -21.94
N PHE A 5 -18.61 8.17 -21.76
CA PHE A 5 -17.14 8.00 -21.81
C PHE A 5 -16.65 6.98 -20.79
N THR A 6 -17.12 7.06 -19.54
CA THR A 6 -16.73 6.12 -18.48
C THR A 6 -17.15 4.69 -18.81
N ARG A 7 -18.35 4.50 -19.38
CA ARG A 7 -18.82 3.19 -19.84
C ARG A 7 -17.98 2.66 -21.01
N THR A 8 -17.63 3.49 -21.99
CA THR A 8 -16.75 3.09 -23.09
C THR A 8 -15.39 2.64 -22.57
N LEU A 9 -14.78 3.40 -21.65
CA LEU A 9 -13.49 3.04 -21.05
C LEU A 9 -13.56 1.73 -20.24
N ALA A 10 -14.63 1.53 -19.47
CA ALA A 10 -14.87 0.26 -18.77
C ALA A 10 -15.05 -0.91 -19.73
N GLY A 11 -15.72 -0.70 -20.87
CA GLY A 11 -15.82 -1.70 -21.95
C GLY A 11 -14.47 -2.10 -22.52
N ILE A 12 -13.64 -1.11 -22.89
CA ILE A 12 -12.28 -1.34 -23.38
C ILE A 12 -11.46 -2.11 -22.35
N MET A 13 -11.46 -1.66 -21.08
CA MET A 13 -10.69 -2.30 -20.03
C MET A 13 -11.17 -3.73 -19.74
N CYS A 14 -12.48 -3.99 -19.81
CA CYS A 14 -13.03 -5.34 -19.69
C CYS A 14 -12.52 -6.28 -20.79
N VAL A 15 -12.50 -5.81 -22.05
CA VAL A 15 -12.02 -6.61 -23.19
C VAL A 15 -10.52 -6.83 -23.11
N VAL A 16 -9.73 -5.78 -22.85
CA VAL A 16 -8.27 -5.87 -22.75
C VAL A 16 -7.84 -6.78 -21.60
N ALA A 17 -8.43 -6.61 -20.41
CA ALA A 17 -8.11 -7.46 -19.26
C ALA A 17 -8.60 -8.91 -19.46
N GLY A 18 -9.75 -9.11 -20.10
CA GLY A 18 -10.26 -10.44 -20.45
C GLY A 18 -9.35 -11.16 -21.45
N GLY A 19 -8.94 -10.46 -22.53
CA GLY A 19 -7.98 -10.99 -23.50
C GLY A 19 -6.62 -11.27 -22.88
N GLY A 20 -6.12 -10.38 -22.02
CA GLY A 20 -4.89 -10.59 -21.24
C GLY A 20 -4.99 -11.81 -20.31
N THR A 21 -6.13 -12.01 -19.66
CA THR A 21 -6.38 -13.20 -18.82
C THR A 21 -6.33 -14.49 -19.66
N ALA A 22 -6.98 -14.50 -20.83
CA ALA A 22 -6.95 -15.64 -21.74
C ALA A 22 -5.54 -15.92 -22.28
N LEU A 23 -4.78 -14.86 -22.60
CA LEU A 23 -3.38 -14.99 -23.03
C LEU A 23 -2.49 -15.56 -21.91
N LEU A 24 -2.62 -15.05 -20.68
CA LEU A 24 -1.87 -15.58 -19.53
C LEU A 24 -2.21 -17.06 -19.28
N ALA A 25 -3.48 -17.44 -19.42
CA ALA A 25 -3.92 -18.84 -19.34
C ALA A 25 -3.29 -19.70 -20.44
N PHE A 26 -3.32 -19.23 -21.69
CA PHE A 26 -2.69 -19.90 -22.83
C PHE A 26 -1.17 -20.07 -22.64
N LEU A 27 -0.50 -19.07 -22.08
CA LEU A 27 0.94 -19.10 -21.79
C LEU A 27 1.31 -19.86 -20.50
N GLY A 28 0.32 -20.46 -19.81
CA GLY A 28 0.55 -21.17 -18.55
C GLY A 28 1.08 -20.29 -17.41
N ILE A 29 0.75 -18.99 -17.42
CA ILE A 29 1.15 -18.02 -16.37
C ILE A 29 0.04 -17.91 -15.35
N SER A 30 -0.03 -18.90 -14.45
CA SER A 30 -1.13 -19.03 -13.49
C SER A 30 -1.08 -18.02 -12.35
N SER A 31 0.09 -17.49 -11.99
CA SER A 31 0.28 -16.63 -10.81
C SER A 31 -0.43 -15.27 -10.88
N THR A 32 -0.75 -14.76 -12.07
CA THR A 32 -1.36 -13.43 -12.27
C THR A 32 -2.73 -13.44 -12.93
N ILE A 33 -3.20 -14.62 -13.38
CA ILE A 33 -4.50 -14.78 -14.06
C ILE A 33 -5.65 -14.21 -13.25
N LEU A 34 -5.69 -14.50 -11.95
CA LEU A 34 -6.83 -14.12 -11.11
C LEU A 34 -6.88 -12.60 -10.83
N LEU A 35 -5.73 -11.92 -10.86
CA LEU A 35 -5.67 -10.46 -10.75
C LEU A 35 -6.17 -9.81 -12.04
N ALA A 36 -5.76 -10.32 -13.21
CA ALA A 36 -6.25 -9.85 -14.50
C ALA A 36 -7.76 -10.12 -14.66
N ALA A 37 -8.22 -11.31 -14.24
CA ALA A 37 -9.63 -11.66 -14.24
C ALA A 37 -10.46 -10.74 -13.34
N ALA A 38 -9.93 -10.34 -12.18
CA ALA A 38 -10.59 -9.39 -11.29
C ALA A 38 -10.78 -8.00 -11.92
N ILE A 39 -9.82 -7.53 -12.74
CA ILE A 39 -9.96 -6.27 -13.49
C ILE A 39 -11.08 -6.38 -14.53
N ALA A 40 -11.12 -7.49 -15.28
CA ALA A 40 -12.18 -7.74 -16.25
C ALA A 40 -13.55 -7.83 -15.56
N ALA A 41 -13.65 -8.61 -14.50
CA ALA A 41 -14.88 -8.80 -13.72
C ALA A 41 -15.37 -7.49 -13.09
N GLY A 42 -14.47 -6.68 -12.51
CA GLY A 42 -14.83 -5.39 -11.92
C GLY A 42 -15.33 -4.38 -12.96
N SER A 43 -14.67 -4.35 -14.13
CA SER A 43 -15.09 -3.51 -15.25
C SER A 43 -16.45 -3.94 -15.80
N GLY A 44 -16.66 -5.24 -16.00
CA GLY A 44 -17.93 -5.82 -16.44
C GLY A 44 -19.06 -5.59 -15.44
N PHE A 45 -18.81 -5.79 -14.14
CA PHE A 45 -19.78 -5.54 -13.08
C PHE A 45 -20.22 -4.07 -13.07
N TYR A 46 -19.28 -3.12 -13.19
CA TYR A 46 -19.60 -1.70 -13.29
C TYR A 46 -20.54 -1.40 -14.47
N LEU A 47 -20.30 -2.02 -15.64
CA LEU A 47 -21.17 -1.85 -16.83
C LEU A 47 -22.59 -2.38 -16.60
N VAL A 48 -22.72 -3.56 -15.99
CA VAL A 48 -24.02 -4.18 -15.68
C VAL A 48 -24.77 -3.37 -14.62
N ALA A 49 -24.09 -3.02 -13.52
CA ALA A 49 -24.69 -2.29 -12.41
C ALA A 49 -25.16 -0.88 -12.82
N THR A 50 -24.41 -0.20 -13.69
CA THR A 50 -24.81 1.13 -14.18
C THR A 50 -25.91 1.08 -15.25
N ARG A 51 -26.06 -0.04 -15.97
CA ARG A 51 -27.19 -0.28 -16.89
C ARG A 51 -28.48 -0.57 -16.13
N SER A 52 -28.40 -1.30 -15.01
CA SER A 52 -29.55 -1.62 -14.16
C SER A 52 -30.07 -0.42 -13.36
N ARG A 53 -29.22 0.58 -13.08
CA ARG A 53 -29.59 1.76 -12.30
C ARG A 53 -30.50 2.74 -13.05
N GLU A 54 -30.60 2.61 -14.38
CA GLU A 54 -31.63 3.28 -15.18
C GLU A 54 -33.02 2.63 -15.01
N ALA A 55 -33.13 1.47 -14.34
CA ALA A 55 -34.36 0.69 -14.24
C ALA A 55 -34.93 0.53 -12.82
N THR A 56 -34.26 0.94 -11.75
CA THR A 56 -34.83 0.88 -10.38
C THR A 56 -33.96 1.64 -9.39
N GLU A 57 -34.50 2.72 -8.80
CA GLU A 57 -33.99 3.19 -7.51
C GLU A 57 -34.45 2.18 -6.45
N PRO A 58 -33.54 1.55 -5.69
CA PRO A 58 -33.95 0.81 -4.51
C PRO A 58 -34.39 1.86 -3.47
N LYS A 59 -35.70 2.00 -3.26
CA LYS A 59 -36.23 2.61 -2.03
C LYS A 59 -35.74 1.74 -0.87
N ALA A 60 -34.80 2.24 -0.10
CA ALA A 60 -34.42 1.62 1.15
C ALA A 60 -35.53 1.90 2.17
N ASP A 61 -36.60 1.11 2.14
CA ASP A 61 -37.75 1.18 3.06
C ASP A 61 -37.47 0.53 4.44
N ALA A 62 -36.20 0.24 4.75
CA ALA A 62 -35.83 -0.24 6.07
C ALA A 62 -35.92 0.92 7.07
N ALA A 63 -36.93 0.87 7.95
CA ALA A 63 -37.07 1.81 9.05
C ALA A 63 -35.74 1.87 9.85
N PRO A 64 -35.21 3.07 10.13
CA PRO A 64 -33.98 3.20 10.90
C PRO A 64 -34.15 2.54 12.26
N LEU A 65 -33.10 1.84 12.72
CA LEU A 65 -33.06 1.25 14.06
C LEU A 65 -33.34 2.33 15.11
N SER A 66 -34.10 2.00 16.14
CA SER A 66 -34.25 2.90 17.29
C SER A 66 -32.89 3.16 17.95
N ASP A 67 -32.69 4.36 18.48
CA ASP A 67 -31.42 4.78 19.08
C ASP A 67 -30.94 3.85 20.21
N ALA A 68 -31.87 3.33 21.00
CA ALA A 68 -31.58 2.39 22.08
C ALA A 68 -31.06 1.06 21.52
N THR A 69 -31.73 0.50 20.50
CA THR A 69 -31.31 -0.74 19.85
C THR A 69 -29.97 -0.58 19.16
N ARG A 70 -29.76 0.51 18.43
CA ARG A 70 -28.48 0.82 17.79
C ARG A 70 -27.33 0.89 18.80
N LYS A 71 -27.50 1.65 19.89
CA LYS A 71 -26.48 1.73 20.96
C LYS A 71 -26.20 0.36 21.59
N ARG A 72 -27.23 -0.48 21.76
CA ARG A 72 -27.08 -1.86 22.26
C ARG A 72 -26.25 -2.71 21.29
N VAL A 73 -26.57 -2.70 19.99
CA VAL A 73 -25.82 -3.42 18.95
C VAL A 73 -24.36 -2.96 18.91
N LEU A 74 -24.12 -1.65 18.97
CA LEU A 74 -22.77 -1.08 18.97
C LEU A 74 -21.93 -1.52 20.18
N ARG A 75 -22.55 -1.65 21.37
CA ARG A 75 -21.88 -2.18 22.57
C ARG A 75 -21.59 -3.67 22.43
N ILE A 76 -22.54 -4.46 21.96
CA ILE A 76 -22.36 -5.90 21.73
C ILE A 76 -21.24 -6.13 20.72
N ALA A 77 -21.25 -5.42 19.59
CA ALA A 77 -20.19 -5.51 18.58
C ALA A 77 -18.81 -5.16 19.15
N MET A 78 -18.73 -4.17 20.06
CA MET A 78 -17.48 -3.82 20.73
C MET A 78 -17.00 -4.90 21.71
N VAL A 79 -17.89 -5.48 22.52
CA VAL A 79 -17.54 -6.60 23.42
C VAL A 79 -17.08 -7.81 22.61
N LEU A 80 -17.85 -8.21 21.60
CA LEU A 80 -17.50 -9.32 20.71
C LEU A 80 -16.17 -9.06 20.00
N PHE A 81 -15.92 -7.83 19.53
CA PHE A 81 -14.63 -7.46 18.97
C PHE A 81 -13.48 -7.79 19.92
N PHE A 82 -13.50 -7.31 21.16
CA PHE A 82 -12.41 -7.56 22.11
C PHE A 82 -12.26 -9.04 22.44
N LEU A 83 -13.38 -9.78 22.60
CA LEU A 83 -13.35 -11.21 22.84
C LEU A 83 -12.75 -11.98 21.66
N LEU A 84 -13.12 -11.63 20.43
CA LEU A 84 -12.60 -12.25 19.20
C LEU A 84 -11.11 -11.95 19.00
N THR A 85 -10.68 -10.70 19.24
CA THR A 85 -9.27 -10.30 19.16
C THR A 85 -8.42 -10.98 20.24
N ALA A 86 -8.89 -11.04 21.49
CA ALA A 86 -8.20 -11.78 22.54
C ALA A 86 -8.15 -13.28 22.21
N GLY A 87 -9.28 -13.84 21.77
CA GLY A 87 -9.39 -15.24 21.34
C GLY A 87 -8.40 -15.57 20.22
N SER A 88 -8.26 -14.71 19.21
CA SER A 88 -7.28 -14.94 18.13
C SER A 88 -5.85 -14.97 18.67
N LEU A 89 -5.49 -14.08 19.59
CA LEU A 89 -4.14 -14.10 20.15
C LEU A 89 -3.89 -15.35 21.01
N LEU A 90 -4.92 -15.86 21.70
CA LEU A 90 -4.82 -17.10 22.47
C LEU A 90 -4.63 -18.33 21.58
N THR A 91 -5.21 -18.37 20.37
CA THR A 91 -4.98 -19.49 19.45
C THR A 91 -3.55 -19.58 18.95
N LEU A 92 -2.77 -18.49 19.00
CA LEU A 92 -1.34 -18.54 18.66
C LEU A 92 -0.52 -19.38 19.65
N ARG A 93 -1.05 -19.72 20.83
CA ARG A 93 -0.37 -20.59 21.79
C ARG A 93 -0.45 -22.08 21.43
N SER A 94 -1.40 -22.48 20.59
CA SER A 94 -1.66 -23.89 20.32
C SER A 94 -0.72 -24.50 19.29
N ASP A 95 0.02 -23.68 18.54
CA ASP A 95 0.87 -24.13 17.44
C ASP A 95 2.24 -23.44 17.51
N GLN A 96 3.31 -24.23 17.48
CA GLN A 96 4.67 -23.70 17.49
C GLN A 96 5.06 -23.37 16.05
N TYR A 97 5.44 -22.11 15.79
CA TYR A 97 5.82 -21.67 14.45
C TYR A 97 4.70 -21.82 13.39
N GLY A 98 3.44 -21.79 13.83
CA GLY A 98 2.26 -21.87 12.97
C GLY A 98 1.15 -20.92 13.40
N LYS A 99 0.23 -20.65 12.46
CA LYS A 99 -1.01 -19.92 12.72
C LYS A 99 -2.18 -20.82 12.34
N PRO A 100 -2.98 -21.31 13.31
CA PRO A 100 -4.09 -22.20 13.00
C PRO A 100 -5.19 -21.47 12.22
N ALA A 101 -5.99 -22.19 11.42
CA ALA A 101 -7.11 -21.60 10.68
C ALA A 101 -8.08 -20.80 11.58
N SER A 102 -8.26 -21.24 12.83
CA SER A 102 -9.06 -20.54 13.84
C SER A 102 -8.58 -19.12 14.11
N TYR A 103 -7.27 -18.85 14.05
CA TYR A 103 -6.71 -17.50 14.16
C TYR A 103 -7.31 -16.58 13.09
N PHE A 104 -7.23 -16.99 11.82
CA PHE A 104 -7.71 -16.18 10.70
C PHE A 104 -9.23 -15.98 10.72
N VAL A 105 -9.99 -17.00 11.11
CA VAL A 105 -11.46 -16.90 11.28
C VAL A 105 -11.81 -15.87 12.36
N LEU A 106 -11.15 -15.91 13.51
CA LEU A 106 -11.41 -14.96 14.60
C LEU A 106 -11.00 -13.53 14.24
N VAL A 107 -9.87 -13.33 13.56
CA VAL A 107 -9.46 -12.02 13.05
C VAL A 107 -10.48 -11.49 12.02
N ALA A 108 -10.91 -12.32 11.07
CA ALA A 108 -11.94 -11.94 10.10
C ALA A 108 -13.27 -11.56 10.77
N ALA A 109 -13.71 -12.33 11.77
CA ALA A 109 -14.91 -12.03 12.55
C ALA A 109 -14.75 -10.70 13.32
N SER A 110 -13.57 -10.43 13.89
CA SER A 110 -13.29 -9.16 14.59
C SER A 110 -13.36 -7.96 13.63
N ALA A 111 -12.81 -8.09 12.41
CA ALA A 111 -12.94 -7.09 11.35
C ALA A 111 -14.40 -6.91 10.91
N GLY A 112 -15.18 -7.99 10.84
CA GLY A 112 -16.62 -7.96 10.59
C GLY A 112 -17.40 -7.15 11.64
N MET A 113 -17.05 -7.28 12.92
CA MET A 113 -17.66 -6.46 13.99
C MET A 113 -17.35 -4.98 13.83
N ILE A 114 -16.14 -4.63 13.40
CA ILE A 114 -15.78 -3.26 13.06
C ILE A 114 -16.57 -2.76 11.85
N ALA A 115 -16.71 -3.57 10.80
CA ALA A 115 -17.47 -3.22 9.61
C ALA A 115 -18.95 -2.92 9.95
N LEU A 116 -19.58 -3.77 10.77
CA LEU A 116 -20.94 -3.54 11.31
C LEU A 116 -21.01 -2.23 12.10
N ARG A 117 -19.99 -1.93 12.91
CA ARG A 117 -19.92 -0.67 13.66
C ARG A 117 -19.82 0.54 12.73
N ILE A 118 -19.05 0.44 11.64
CA ILE A 118 -18.90 1.54 10.65
C ILE A 118 -20.24 1.84 9.96
N THR A 119 -21.06 0.82 9.63
CA THR A 119 -22.36 1.03 8.97
C THR A 119 -23.38 1.72 9.90
N LEU A 120 -23.29 1.49 11.21
CA LEU A 120 -24.17 2.05 12.24
C LEU A 120 -23.67 3.36 12.87
N LEU A 121 -22.56 3.91 12.38
CA LEU A 121 -21.90 5.09 12.96
C LEU A 121 -22.66 6.38 12.63
N GLU A 122 -23.09 7.16 13.62
CA GLU A 122 -23.81 8.42 13.38
C GLU A 122 -23.08 9.64 13.93
N THR A 123 -22.29 9.47 14.98
CA THR A 123 -21.65 10.59 15.68
C THR A 123 -20.15 10.64 15.44
N THR A 124 -19.58 11.84 15.48
CA THR A 124 -18.13 12.04 15.37
C THR A 124 -17.36 11.44 16.55
N LYS A 125 -18.00 11.33 17.73
CA LYS A 125 -17.44 10.71 18.93
C LYS A 125 -17.16 9.21 18.76
N GLU A 126 -17.88 8.55 17.87
CA GLU A 126 -17.71 7.11 17.59
C GLU A 126 -16.54 6.82 16.64
N VAL A 127 -15.99 7.83 15.96
CA VAL A 127 -14.93 7.66 14.96
C VAL A 127 -13.61 7.23 15.60
N ALA A 128 -13.17 7.95 16.64
CA ALA A 128 -11.91 7.67 17.33
C ALA A 128 -11.85 6.24 17.93
N PRO A 129 -12.84 5.76 18.70
CA PRO A 129 -12.79 4.39 19.23
C PRO A 129 -12.85 3.35 18.11
N THR A 130 -13.58 3.60 17.03
CA THR A 130 -13.62 2.67 15.88
C THR A 130 -12.26 2.62 15.17
N LEU A 131 -11.59 3.75 15.01
CA LEU A 131 -10.23 3.79 14.46
C LEU A 131 -9.23 3.05 15.37
N ALA A 132 -9.34 3.21 16.70
CA ALA A 132 -8.50 2.48 17.64
C ALA A 132 -8.70 0.96 17.52
N MET A 133 -9.95 0.49 17.37
CA MET A 133 -10.24 -0.93 17.11
C MET A 133 -9.59 -1.42 15.80
N ILE A 134 -9.65 -0.61 14.73
CA ILE A 134 -8.98 -0.93 13.45
C ILE A 134 -7.46 -1.05 13.64
N THR A 135 -6.85 -0.10 14.36
CA THR A 135 -5.42 -0.14 14.65
C THR A 135 -5.05 -1.36 15.49
N LEU A 136 -5.88 -1.79 16.43
CA LEU A 136 -5.68 -3.02 17.19
C LEU A 136 -5.75 -4.27 16.31
N VAL A 137 -6.66 -4.32 15.33
CA VAL A 137 -6.69 -5.41 14.34
C VAL A 137 -5.43 -5.41 13.48
N ALA A 138 -5.00 -4.24 13.00
CA ALA A 138 -3.76 -4.12 12.24
C ALA A 138 -2.56 -4.61 13.05
N LEU A 139 -2.43 -4.17 14.30
CA LEU A 139 -1.37 -4.62 15.22
C LEU A 139 -1.41 -6.12 15.47
N ASN A 140 -2.59 -6.68 15.70
CA ASN A 140 -2.77 -8.13 15.85
C ASN A 140 -2.30 -8.84 14.58
N PHE A 141 -2.79 -8.43 13.41
CA PHE A 141 -2.51 -9.15 12.18
C PHE A 141 -1.04 -9.03 11.76
N PHE A 142 -0.47 -7.82 11.84
CA PHE A 142 0.91 -7.53 11.47
C PHE A 142 1.90 -8.08 12.51
N GLY A 143 1.64 -7.85 13.80
CA GLY A 143 2.52 -8.26 14.91
C GLY A 143 2.43 -9.74 15.27
N SER A 144 1.35 -10.45 14.93
CA SER A 144 1.21 -11.88 15.24
C SER A 144 2.31 -12.76 14.65
N ASN A 145 2.93 -12.37 13.53
CA ASN A 145 4.08 -13.11 13.01
C ASN A 145 5.26 -13.05 13.98
N GLN A 146 5.48 -11.92 14.67
CA GLN A 146 6.55 -11.81 15.66
C GLN A 146 6.25 -12.56 16.95
N LEU A 147 4.97 -12.82 17.25
CA LEU A 147 4.59 -13.68 18.38
C LEU A 147 4.90 -15.16 18.09
N VAL A 148 4.70 -15.59 16.84
CA VAL A 148 4.91 -16.98 16.40
C VAL A 148 6.36 -17.24 15.99
N PHE A 149 7.02 -16.24 15.40
CA PHE A 149 8.41 -16.24 14.97
C PHE A 149 9.14 -15.05 15.60
N PRO A 150 9.59 -15.14 16.87
CA PRO A 150 10.19 -14.01 17.58
C PRO A 150 11.47 -13.45 16.96
N LEU A 151 12.17 -14.24 16.13
CA LEU A 151 13.35 -13.81 15.37
C LEU A 151 12.99 -13.38 13.93
N GLY A 152 11.69 -13.19 13.66
CA GLY A 152 11.13 -12.75 12.39
C GLY A 152 11.15 -13.81 11.29
N ILE A 153 10.52 -13.44 10.18
CA ILE A 153 10.56 -14.19 8.92
C ILE A 153 11.33 -13.31 7.94
N GLY A 154 12.61 -13.59 7.76
CA GLY A 154 13.48 -12.74 6.94
C GLY A 154 13.21 -12.86 5.44
N GLY A 155 13.27 -11.72 4.74
CA GLY A 155 13.39 -11.68 3.29
C GLY A 155 14.80 -12.06 2.81
N ALA A 156 14.99 -12.09 1.49
CA ALA A 156 16.26 -12.50 0.87
C ALA A 156 17.47 -11.62 1.29
N ASP A 157 17.23 -10.37 1.68
CA ASP A 157 18.24 -9.39 2.09
C ASP A 157 18.21 -9.05 3.59
N ALA A 158 17.36 -9.70 4.38
CA ALA A 158 17.21 -9.40 5.80
C ALA A 158 18.50 -9.66 6.60
N SER A 159 19.22 -10.75 6.29
CA SER A 159 20.52 -11.05 6.91
C SER A 159 21.53 -9.95 6.63
N THR A 160 21.51 -9.37 5.44
CA THR A 160 22.40 -8.28 5.05
C THR A 160 22.13 -7.03 5.88
N HIS A 161 20.86 -6.65 6.01
CA HIS A 161 20.46 -5.50 6.82
C HIS A 161 20.79 -5.68 8.29
N LEU A 162 20.59 -6.87 8.84
CA LEU A 162 20.85 -7.14 10.25
C LEU A 162 22.34 -7.26 10.56
N GLN A 163 23.04 -8.16 9.88
CA GLN A 163 24.41 -8.55 10.24
C GLN A 163 25.46 -7.52 9.81
N PHE A 164 25.28 -6.86 8.65
CA PHE A 164 26.28 -5.94 8.14
C PHE A 164 25.96 -4.47 8.40
N LEU A 165 24.74 -4.13 8.84
CA LEU A 165 24.33 -2.73 9.04
C LEU A 165 23.82 -2.49 10.46
N VAL A 166 22.71 -3.10 10.86
CA VAL A 166 22.11 -2.83 12.18
C VAL A 166 23.03 -3.26 13.33
N ASN A 167 23.52 -4.50 13.34
CA ASN A 167 24.37 -5.02 14.40
C ASN A 167 25.67 -4.19 14.57
N PRO A 168 26.41 -3.85 13.50
CA PRO A 168 27.57 -2.96 13.61
C PRO A 168 27.24 -1.58 14.17
N ILE A 169 26.11 -0.97 13.79
CA ILE A 169 25.70 0.33 14.35
C ILE A 169 25.43 0.20 15.85
N VAL A 170 24.75 -0.87 16.29
CA VAL A 170 24.50 -1.10 17.72
C VAL A 170 25.79 -1.32 18.51
N GLN A 171 26.75 -2.05 17.94
CA GLN A 171 28.01 -2.40 18.61
C GLN A 171 29.01 -1.23 18.65
N THR A 172 29.08 -0.44 17.59
CA THR A 172 30.13 0.58 17.41
C THR A 172 29.62 2.01 17.57
N GLY A 173 28.32 2.24 17.42
CA GLY A 173 27.72 3.56 17.35
C GLY A 173 27.93 4.28 16.02
N PHE A 174 28.64 3.67 15.06
CA PHE A 174 28.96 4.27 13.77
C PHE A 174 28.31 3.50 12.62
N LEU A 175 27.99 4.23 11.54
CA LEU A 175 27.61 3.59 10.28
C LEU A 175 28.85 2.87 9.72
N PRO A 176 28.77 1.56 9.42
CA PRO A 176 29.88 0.85 8.81
C PRO A 176 30.21 1.51 7.46
N LEU A 177 31.43 2.05 7.35
CA LEU A 177 31.94 2.63 6.11
C LEU A 177 32.19 1.50 5.12
N THR A 178 31.23 1.27 4.23
CA THR A 178 31.44 0.38 3.07
C THR A 178 31.82 1.20 1.85
N ASP A 179 32.54 0.58 0.91
CA ASP A 179 32.69 1.12 -0.44
C ASP A 179 31.31 1.58 -0.96
N PRO A 180 31.15 2.84 -1.42
CA PRO A 180 29.89 3.38 -1.94
C PRO A 180 29.25 2.50 -3.04
N CYS A 181 30.05 1.73 -3.77
CA CYS A 181 29.59 0.81 -4.79
C CYS A 181 29.48 -0.66 -4.32
N GLY A 182 30.05 -1.01 -3.17
CA GLY A 182 30.04 -2.36 -2.60
C GLY A 182 28.66 -2.73 -2.07
N LEU A 183 28.34 -2.28 -0.84
CA LEU A 183 27.07 -2.56 -0.18
C LEU A 183 26.11 -1.37 -0.32
N VAL A 184 25.31 -1.37 -1.38
CA VAL A 184 24.38 -0.27 -1.73
C VAL A 184 23.49 0.14 -0.57
N TYR A 185 23.08 -0.82 0.26
CA TYR A 185 22.21 -0.57 1.41
C TYR A 185 22.84 0.34 2.48
N GLY A 186 24.18 0.37 2.60
CA GLY A 186 24.87 1.28 3.52
C GLY A 186 24.70 2.76 3.15
N ALA A 187 24.45 3.04 1.87
CA ALA A 187 24.11 4.37 1.38
C ALA A 187 22.62 4.74 1.59
N PHE A 188 21.83 3.93 2.31
CA PHE A 188 20.45 4.25 2.68
C PHE A 188 20.20 3.93 4.17
N PRO A 189 20.87 4.66 5.08
CA PRO A 189 21.05 4.21 6.45
C PRO A 189 19.87 4.51 7.38
N ALA A 190 18.86 5.28 6.95
CA ALA A 190 17.89 5.86 7.88
C ALA A 190 17.11 4.81 8.67
N HIS A 191 16.67 3.72 8.02
CA HIS A 191 15.96 2.66 8.74
C HIS A 191 16.90 1.79 9.60
N HIS A 192 18.15 1.57 9.18
CA HIS A 192 19.14 0.86 10.01
C HIS A 192 19.42 1.62 11.30
N ILE A 193 19.63 2.94 11.18
CA ILE A 193 19.82 3.83 12.33
C ILE A 193 18.58 3.81 13.22
N PHE A 194 17.38 3.89 12.65
CA PHE A 194 16.14 3.87 13.44
C PHE A 194 15.98 2.58 14.24
N VAL A 195 16.24 1.43 13.63
CA VAL A 195 16.21 0.15 14.33
C VAL A 195 17.31 0.07 15.39
N ALA A 196 18.55 0.42 15.05
CA ALA A 196 19.68 0.36 15.98
C ALA A 196 19.46 1.27 17.20
N MET A 197 19.02 2.51 17.00
CA MET A 197 18.66 3.43 18.07
C MET A 197 17.56 2.85 18.96
N THR A 198 16.53 2.26 18.35
CA THR A 198 15.44 1.63 19.10
C THR A 198 15.98 0.48 19.95
N ALA A 199 16.80 -0.40 19.37
CA ALA A 199 17.39 -1.54 20.08
C ALA A 199 18.26 -1.10 21.27
N ILE A 200 19.07 -0.05 21.10
CA ILE A 200 19.88 0.55 22.17
C ILE A 200 18.98 1.12 23.27
N LEU A 201 17.97 1.92 22.91
CA LEU A 201 17.08 2.59 23.87
C LEU A 201 16.22 1.59 24.67
N THR A 202 15.80 0.49 24.05
CA THR A 202 14.98 -0.54 24.71
C THR A 202 15.81 -1.68 25.29
N ALA A 203 17.14 -1.61 25.19
CA ALA A 203 18.07 -2.68 25.58
C ALA A 203 17.64 -4.07 25.07
N SER A 204 17.15 -4.12 23.83
CA SER A 204 16.59 -5.33 23.23
C SER A 204 17.50 -5.86 22.12
N ASP A 205 17.38 -7.17 21.85
CA ASP A 205 18.06 -7.81 20.73
C ASP A 205 17.74 -7.10 19.40
N PRO A 206 18.75 -6.71 18.60
CA PRO A 206 18.52 -5.96 17.36
C PRO A 206 17.66 -6.68 16.33
N THR A 207 17.72 -8.02 16.27
CA THR A 207 16.90 -8.81 15.34
C THR A 207 15.43 -8.73 15.74
N ARG A 208 15.12 -8.94 17.03
CA ARG A 208 13.75 -8.78 17.56
C ARG A 208 13.23 -7.37 17.35
N THR A 209 14.08 -6.36 17.57
CA THR A 209 13.71 -4.96 17.34
C THR A 209 13.42 -4.71 15.88
N TYR A 210 14.26 -5.16 14.95
CA TYR A 210 14.10 -4.92 13.51
C TYR A 210 12.71 -5.34 13.04
N TYR A 211 12.31 -6.56 13.38
CA TYR A 211 11.05 -7.14 12.95
C TYR A 211 9.83 -6.65 13.76
N SER A 212 9.97 -6.45 15.07
CA SER A 212 8.85 -5.92 15.87
C SER A 212 8.57 -4.45 15.55
N LEU A 213 9.62 -3.66 15.32
CA LEU A 213 9.49 -2.26 14.95
C LEU A 213 8.94 -2.09 13.55
N GLY A 214 9.38 -2.90 12.59
CA GLY A 214 8.85 -2.87 11.22
C GLY A 214 7.35 -3.18 11.19
N ALA A 215 6.90 -4.24 11.87
CA ALA A 215 5.49 -4.56 12.03
C ALA A 215 4.68 -3.41 12.67
N LEU A 216 5.21 -2.78 13.72
CA LEU A 216 4.58 -1.63 14.39
C LEU A 216 4.48 -0.42 13.45
N VAL A 217 5.56 -0.08 12.78
CA VAL A 217 5.67 1.05 11.85
C VAL A 217 4.73 0.86 10.66
N MET A 218 4.58 -0.37 10.18
CA MET A 218 3.63 -0.74 9.13
C MET A 218 2.16 -0.62 9.51
N THR A 219 1.83 -0.34 10.77
CA THR A 219 0.45 0.02 11.16
C THR A 219 0.10 1.47 10.86
N THR A 220 1.07 2.38 10.74
CA THR A 220 0.76 3.80 10.51
C THR A 220 0.11 4.11 9.15
N PRO A 221 0.38 3.40 8.04
CA PRO A 221 -0.36 3.53 6.79
C PRO A 221 -1.87 3.36 6.96
N VAL A 222 -2.32 2.54 7.92
CA VAL A 222 -3.75 2.36 8.25
C VAL A 222 -4.36 3.68 8.75
N LEU A 223 -3.64 4.41 9.60
CA LEU A 223 -4.04 5.73 10.07
C LEU A 223 -4.04 6.76 8.95
N VAL A 224 -3.02 6.73 8.09
CA VAL A 224 -2.93 7.62 6.92
C VAL A 224 -4.09 7.37 5.95
N ALA A 225 -4.43 6.12 5.67
CA ALA A 225 -5.56 5.76 4.82
C ALA A 225 -6.89 6.30 5.40
N PHE A 226 -7.08 6.20 6.72
CA PHE A 226 -8.21 6.85 7.39
C PHE A 226 -8.24 8.35 7.14
N LEU A 227 -7.11 9.05 7.35
CA LEU A 227 -7.04 10.50 7.19
C LEU A 227 -7.33 10.93 5.75
N ILE A 228 -6.73 10.25 4.76
CA ILE A 228 -6.96 10.51 3.34
C ILE A 228 -8.44 10.26 3.00
N GLY A 229 -8.97 9.07 3.31
CA GLY A 229 -10.35 8.69 3.01
C GLY A 229 -11.36 9.61 3.69
N ARG A 230 -11.16 9.96 4.97
CA ARG A 230 -11.98 10.93 5.70
C ARG A 230 -11.99 12.29 5.02
N SER A 231 -10.82 12.74 4.58
CA SER A 231 -10.66 14.07 4.00
C SER A 231 -11.33 14.22 2.62
N LEU A 232 -11.56 13.09 1.93
CA LEU A 232 -12.10 13.07 0.57
C LEU A 232 -13.57 12.65 0.52
N PHE A 233 -13.96 11.69 1.35
CA PHE A 233 -15.26 11.01 1.28
C PHE A 233 -16.00 10.93 2.62
N GLY A 234 -15.44 11.52 3.69
CA GLY A 234 -16.05 11.53 5.03
C GLY A 234 -15.64 10.36 5.92
N ALA A 235 -15.99 10.45 7.21
CA ALA A 235 -15.42 9.58 8.25
C ALA A 235 -15.70 8.09 8.05
N ARG A 236 -16.91 7.71 7.61
CA ARG A 236 -17.27 6.30 7.38
C ARG A 236 -16.38 5.65 6.31
N ILE A 237 -16.15 6.35 5.19
CA ILE A 237 -15.29 5.86 4.11
C ILE A 237 -13.82 5.86 4.54
N GLY A 238 -13.39 6.84 5.34
CA GLY A 238 -12.06 6.81 5.96
C GLY A 238 -11.85 5.56 6.83
N LEU A 239 -12.80 5.25 7.70
CA LEU A 239 -12.72 4.05 8.56
C LEU A 239 -12.72 2.77 7.73
N LEU A 240 -13.55 2.70 6.68
CA LEU A 240 -13.56 1.56 5.77
C LEU A 240 -12.23 1.40 5.04
N ALA A 241 -11.63 2.50 4.55
CA ALA A 241 -10.33 2.46 3.89
C ALA A 241 -9.23 1.94 4.83
N ALA A 242 -9.23 2.37 6.09
CA ALA A 242 -8.29 1.87 7.10
C ALA A 242 -8.52 0.38 7.40
N LEU A 243 -9.77 -0.06 7.57
CA LEU A 243 -10.10 -1.46 7.82
C LEU A 243 -9.67 -2.35 6.64
N VAL A 244 -9.94 -1.94 5.40
CA VAL A 244 -9.53 -2.66 4.20
C VAL A 244 -8.01 -2.76 4.10
N LEU A 245 -7.28 -1.66 4.36
CA LEU A 245 -5.82 -1.67 4.32
C LEU A 245 -5.22 -2.62 5.37
N SER A 246 -5.82 -2.70 6.56
CA SER A 246 -5.36 -3.60 7.62
C SER A 246 -5.44 -5.08 7.27
N GLY A 247 -6.29 -5.45 6.30
CA GLY A 247 -6.44 -6.81 5.78
C GLY A 247 -5.77 -7.05 4.42
N SER A 248 -5.03 -6.07 3.88
CA SER A 248 -4.37 -6.22 2.57
C SER A 248 -3.18 -7.16 2.66
N SER A 249 -3.14 -8.19 1.80
CA SER A 249 -2.06 -9.19 1.79
C SER A 249 -0.68 -8.55 1.67
N TYR A 250 -0.56 -7.49 0.86
CA TYR A 250 0.68 -6.78 0.61
C TYR A 250 1.21 -6.12 1.89
N PHE A 251 0.34 -5.44 2.65
CA PHE A 251 0.72 -4.80 3.91
C PHE A 251 1.04 -5.84 4.98
N ILE A 252 0.27 -6.93 5.04
CA ILE A 252 0.54 -8.05 5.95
C ILE A 252 1.90 -8.69 5.64
N PHE A 253 2.20 -8.91 4.36
CA PHE A 253 3.46 -9.51 3.91
C PHE A 253 4.65 -8.66 4.34
N TRP A 254 4.62 -7.36 4.05
CA TRP A 254 5.74 -6.45 4.38
C TRP A 254 5.84 -6.14 5.86
N ALA A 255 4.75 -6.25 6.62
CA ALA A 255 4.81 -6.18 8.08
C ALA A 255 5.30 -7.48 8.74
N ALA A 256 5.37 -8.58 7.98
CA ALA A 256 5.88 -9.88 8.44
C ALA A 256 7.34 -10.12 8.02
N HIS A 257 7.71 -9.63 6.83
CA HIS A 257 9.01 -9.73 6.22
C HIS A 257 9.62 -8.34 6.15
N ASP A 258 9.96 -7.80 7.33
CA ASP A 258 10.43 -6.43 7.38
C ASP A 258 11.68 -6.25 6.55
N ALA A 259 11.67 -5.15 5.79
CA ALA A 259 12.69 -4.76 4.84
C ALA A 259 12.70 -3.22 4.77
N PRO A 260 13.62 -2.58 4.04
CA PRO A 260 13.62 -1.12 3.89
C PRO A 260 12.26 -0.56 3.43
N LEU A 261 11.53 -1.33 2.63
CA LEU A 261 10.19 -0.99 2.17
C LEU A 261 9.18 -0.82 3.32
N SER A 262 9.24 -1.66 4.36
CA SER A 262 8.34 -1.62 5.53
C SER A 262 8.46 -0.29 6.29
N PHE A 263 9.63 0.34 6.23
CA PHE A 263 9.86 1.68 6.80
C PHE A 263 9.54 2.80 5.79
N ALA A 264 9.72 2.55 4.49
CA ALA A 264 9.48 3.53 3.44
C ALA A 264 7.99 3.76 3.14
N VAL A 265 7.16 2.71 3.14
CA VAL A 265 5.71 2.81 2.84
C VAL A 265 4.98 3.80 3.77
N PRO A 266 5.20 3.77 5.09
CA PRO A 266 4.73 4.80 6.02
C PRO A 266 5.12 6.23 5.60
N LEU A 267 6.39 6.44 5.24
CA LEU A 267 6.90 7.75 4.82
C LEU A 267 6.20 8.24 3.55
N VAL A 268 6.01 7.35 2.56
CA VAL A 268 5.25 7.63 1.33
C VAL A 268 3.82 8.06 1.69
N GLY A 269 3.16 7.36 2.62
CA GLY A 269 1.82 7.70 3.08
C GLY A 269 1.75 9.09 3.73
N PHE A 270 2.65 9.40 4.66
CA PHE A 270 2.70 10.70 5.32
C PHE A 270 3.04 11.85 4.36
N LEU A 271 3.94 11.60 3.40
CA LEU A 271 4.23 12.55 2.34
C LEU A 271 3.00 12.82 1.49
N LEU A 272 2.30 11.78 1.03
CA LEU A 272 1.06 11.94 0.27
C LEU A 272 0.03 12.77 1.05
N LEU A 273 -0.19 12.46 2.33
CA LEU A 273 -1.09 13.22 3.20
C LEU A 273 -0.67 14.70 3.34
N SER A 274 0.62 14.96 3.52
CA SER A 274 1.17 16.32 3.64
C SER A 274 0.94 17.11 2.35
N PHE A 275 1.22 16.50 1.20
CA PHE A 275 0.96 17.08 -0.11
C PHE A 275 -0.53 17.38 -0.30
N LEU A 276 -1.41 16.40 -0.09
CA LEU A 276 -2.86 16.59 -0.19
C LEU A 276 -3.38 17.73 0.69
N THR A 277 -2.78 17.92 1.88
CA THR A 277 -3.10 19.02 2.78
C THR A 277 -2.66 20.37 2.21
N MET A 278 -1.43 20.45 1.69
CA MET A 278 -0.91 21.66 1.03
C MET A 278 -1.66 22.02 -0.27
N LEU A 279 -2.27 21.03 -0.96
CA LEU A 279 -3.12 21.32 -2.12
C LEU A 279 -4.37 22.13 -1.77
N ARG A 280 -4.77 22.20 -0.49
CA ARG A 280 -5.91 23.01 -0.01
C ARG A 280 -5.53 24.46 0.29
N GLY A 281 -4.24 24.74 0.48
CA GLY A 281 -3.71 26.06 0.81
C GLY A 281 -2.28 25.97 1.33
N PRO A 282 -1.50 27.05 1.25
CA PRO A 282 -0.14 27.07 1.78
C PRO A 282 -0.16 26.79 3.29
N ASN A 283 0.67 25.85 3.72
CA ASN A 283 0.80 25.49 5.13
C ASN A 283 2.28 25.22 5.42
N VAL A 284 2.96 26.19 6.02
CA VAL A 284 4.39 26.13 6.32
C VAL A 284 4.74 24.94 7.21
N ARG A 285 3.86 24.58 8.14
CA ARG A 285 4.05 23.39 8.99
C ARG A 285 4.11 22.12 8.15
N MET A 286 3.24 22.01 7.15
CA MET A 286 3.22 20.85 6.24
C MET A 286 4.39 20.84 5.27
N ILE A 287 4.94 22.01 4.91
CA ILE A 287 6.19 22.09 4.13
C ILE A 287 7.34 21.50 4.93
N PHE A 288 7.48 21.89 6.21
CA PHE A 288 8.53 21.36 7.08
C PHE A 288 8.37 19.85 7.30
N VAL A 289 7.16 19.39 7.62
CA VAL A 289 6.86 17.95 7.78
C VAL A 289 7.15 17.17 6.51
N ALA A 290 6.75 17.67 5.34
CA ALA A 290 7.02 17.02 4.07
C ALA A 290 8.52 17.02 3.73
N GLY A 291 9.26 18.09 4.04
CA GLY A 291 10.71 18.15 3.86
C GLY A 291 11.43 17.09 4.70
N LEU A 292 11.05 16.96 5.98
CA LEU A 292 11.63 15.95 6.88
C LEU A 292 11.37 14.53 6.37
N PHE A 293 10.13 14.21 6.00
CA PHE A 293 9.80 12.89 5.49
C PHE A 293 10.40 12.62 4.10
N ALA A 294 10.59 13.65 3.27
CA ALA A 294 11.26 13.53 1.98
C ALA A 294 12.71 13.11 2.15
N VAL A 295 13.45 13.79 3.03
CA VAL A 295 14.83 13.42 3.38
C VAL A 295 14.87 12.02 3.99
N ALA A 296 13.99 11.71 4.94
CA ALA A 296 13.92 10.38 5.53
C ALA A 296 13.66 9.28 4.48
N LEU A 297 12.76 9.53 3.52
CA LEU A 297 12.44 8.58 2.44
C LEU A 297 13.64 8.34 1.53
N VAL A 298 14.30 9.42 1.09
CA VAL A 298 15.51 9.36 0.24
C VAL A 298 16.60 8.54 0.92
N LEU A 299 16.78 8.72 2.23
CA LEU A 299 17.77 7.99 3.03
C LEU A 299 17.31 6.59 3.46
N THR A 300 16.05 6.20 3.23
CA THR A 300 15.52 4.90 3.67
C THR A 300 15.51 3.88 2.55
N HIS A 301 14.95 4.24 1.39
CA HIS A 301 14.76 3.28 0.31
C HIS A 301 14.71 3.97 -1.06
N PRO A 302 15.61 3.60 -1.99
CA PRO A 302 15.68 4.25 -3.29
C PRO A 302 14.43 4.02 -4.13
N TYR A 303 13.95 2.78 -4.26
CA TYR A 303 12.81 2.49 -5.13
C TYR A 303 11.53 3.20 -4.67
N SER A 304 11.29 3.27 -3.37
CA SER A 304 10.13 4.00 -2.82
C SER A 304 10.23 5.50 -3.08
N THR A 305 11.45 6.05 -3.19
CA THR A 305 11.67 7.45 -3.55
C THR A 305 11.26 7.72 -5.01
N ILE A 306 11.59 6.83 -5.96
CA ILE A 306 11.07 6.92 -7.34
C ILE A 306 9.54 6.83 -7.36
N ILE A 307 8.98 5.82 -6.68
CA ILE A 307 7.53 5.62 -6.65
C ILE A 307 6.82 6.87 -6.12
N PHE A 308 7.36 7.50 -5.07
CA PHE A 308 6.82 8.76 -4.57
C PHE A 308 6.97 9.90 -5.60
N GLY A 309 8.08 9.98 -6.33
CA GLY A 309 8.26 10.90 -7.44
C GLY A 309 7.19 10.73 -8.54
N LEU A 310 6.84 9.49 -8.89
CA LEU A 310 5.77 9.18 -9.84
C LEU A 310 4.38 9.56 -9.30
N LEU A 311 4.10 9.28 -8.02
CA LEU A 311 2.88 9.72 -7.36
C LEU A 311 2.76 11.25 -7.40
N LEU A 312 3.87 11.94 -7.08
CA LEU A 312 3.93 13.38 -7.09
C LEU A 312 3.68 13.91 -8.51
N PHE A 313 4.38 13.38 -9.52
CA PHE A 313 4.17 13.73 -10.92
C PHE A 313 2.70 13.57 -11.34
N GLY A 314 2.06 12.45 -10.98
CA GLY A 314 0.64 12.23 -11.21
C GLY A 314 -0.26 13.24 -10.50
N LEU A 315 0.07 13.64 -9.26
CA LEU A 315 -0.63 14.74 -8.58
C LEU A 315 -0.53 16.06 -9.36
N LEU A 316 0.66 16.39 -9.89
CA LEU A 316 0.85 17.62 -10.67
C LEU A 316 0.01 17.58 -11.96
N LEU A 317 0.05 16.46 -12.69
CA LEU A 317 -0.76 16.26 -13.90
C LEU A 317 -2.26 16.35 -13.61
N GLY A 318 -2.71 15.73 -12.52
CA GLY A 318 -4.10 15.79 -12.09
C GLY A 318 -4.58 17.21 -11.81
N GLN A 319 -3.70 18.06 -11.28
CA GLN A 319 -4.02 19.46 -11.08
C GLN A 319 -4.07 20.27 -12.36
N LEU A 320 -3.21 19.98 -13.34
CA LEU A 320 -3.26 20.61 -14.67
C LEU A 320 -4.59 20.27 -15.36
N ALA A 321 -5.03 19.02 -15.28
CA ALA A 321 -6.26 18.53 -15.91
C ALA A 321 -7.55 19.15 -15.36
N VAL A 322 -7.54 19.71 -14.14
CA VAL A 322 -8.72 20.32 -13.49
C VAL A 322 -8.81 21.83 -13.75
N ARG A 323 -7.85 22.44 -14.47
CA ARG A 323 -7.78 23.90 -14.65
C ARG A 323 -8.86 24.47 -15.58
N HIS A 324 -10.08 24.59 -15.06
CA HIS A 324 -11.04 25.64 -15.41
C HIS A 324 -11.24 26.66 -14.27
N HIS A 325 -10.50 26.55 -13.16
CA HIS A 325 -10.50 27.54 -12.08
C HIS A 325 -9.13 28.18 -11.87
N PRO A 326 -9.03 29.53 -11.82
CA PRO A 326 -7.78 30.26 -11.74
C PRO A 326 -7.29 30.24 -10.28
N THR A 327 -6.67 29.16 -9.84
CA THR A 327 -5.90 29.19 -8.59
C THR A 327 -4.46 28.80 -8.89
N ARG A 328 -3.56 29.76 -8.64
CA ARG A 328 -2.11 29.57 -8.74
C ARG A 328 -1.73 28.41 -7.81
N TRP A 329 -0.78 27.62 -8.26
CA TRP A 329 -0.25 26.50 -7.49
C TRP A 329 0.22 26.99 -6.12
N PRO A 330 -0.13 26.32 -5.00
CA PRO A 330 0.41 26.69 -3.70
C PRO A 330 1.94 26.64 -3.78
N TRP A 331 2.61 27.74 -3.44
CA TRP A 331 4.07 27.82 -3.53
C TRP A 331 4.75 26.70 -2.71
N GLY A 332 4.14 26.26 -1.60
CA GLY A 332 4.65 25.16 -0.80
C GLY A 332 4.76 23.83 -1.55
N THR A 333 3.81 23.49 -2.42
CA THR A 333 3.88 22.24 -3.19
C THR A 333 4.99 22.30 -4.24
N ARG A 334 5.24 23.49 -4.82
CA ARG A 334 6.37 23.71 -5.74
C ARG A 334 7.70 23.49 -5.03
N ILE A 335 7.89 24.16 -3.89
CA ILE A 335 9.13 24.08 -3.12
C ILE A 335 9.42 22.63 -2.77
N VAL A 336 8.48 21.93 -2.13
CA VAL A 336 8.72 20.53 -1.72
C VAL A 336 8.96 19.64 -2.93
N SER A 337 8.27 19.85 -4.06
CA SER A 337 8.49 19.04 -5.27
C SER A 337 9.88 19.24 -5.88
N VAL A 338 10.31 20.50 -6.01
CA VAL A 338 11.63 20.83 -6.56
C VAL A 338 12.73 20.38 -5.61
N SER A 339 12.58 20.65 -4.30
CA SER A 339 13.50 20.17 -3.28
C SER A 339 13.60 18.65 -3.29
N PHE A 340 12.48 17.92 -3.38
CA PHE A 340 12.47 16.46 -3.46
C PHE A 340 13.22 15.95 -4.69
N ALA A 341 12.92 16.49 -5.88
CA ALA A 341 13.60 16.11 -7.12
C ALA A 341 15.10 16.40 -7.05
N TYR A 342 15.48 17.57 -6.53
CA TYR A 342 16.87 17.97 -6.34
C TYR A 342 17.61 17.05 -5.36
N THR A 343 17.04 16.79 -4.18
CA THR A 343 17.62 15.88 -3.19
C THR A 343 17.77 14.48 -3.74
N LEU A 344 16.75 13.96 -4.45
CA LEU A 344 16.81 12.66 -5.12
C LEU A 344 17.97 12.60 -6.11
N LEU A 345 18.03 13.54 -7.06
CA LEU A 345 19.05 13.55 -8.12
C LEU A 345 20.46 13.74 -7.54
N ILE A 346 20.65 14.64 -6.57
CA ILE A 346 21.96 14.82 -5.96
C ILE A 346 22.40 13.60 -5.18
N TYR A 347 21.50 13.05 -4.35
CA TYR A 347 21.83 11.88 -3.55
C TYR A 347 22.22 10.71 -4.44
N TRP A 348 21.44 10.50 -5.51
CA TRP A 348 21.64 9.38 -6.41
C TRP A 348 22.86 9.52 -7.30
N SER A 349 23.16 10.73 -7.78
CA SER A 349 24.31 10.95 -8.66
C SER A 349 25.63 11.01 -7.90
N ASN A 350 25.64 11.48 -6.65
CA ASN A 350 26.89 11.77 -5.93
C ASN A 350 27.20 10.80 -4.79
N PHE A 351 26.19 10.13 -4.21
CA PHE A 351 26.37 9.36 -2.97
C PHE A 351 25.99 7.89 -3.09
N THR A 352 25.36 7.49 -4.20
CA THR A 352 24.95 6.10 -4.41
C THR A 352 25.39 5.68 -5.80
N CYS A 353 26.14 4.59 -5.98
CA CYS A 353 26.41 4.05 -7.31
C CYS A 353 25.15 3.42 -7.96
N LEU A 354 23.96 3.83 -7.51
CA LEU A 354 22.67 3.28 -7.87
C LEU A 354 22.28 3.60 -9.31
N MET A 355 22.64 4.77 -9.82
CA MET A 355 22.45 5.05 -11.25
C MET A 355 23.25 4.05 -12.09
N THR A 356 24.53 3.87 -11.79
CA THR A 356 25.40 2.88 -12.45
C THR A 356 24.83 1.46 -12.34
N LYS A 357 24.43 1.02 -11.15
CA LYS A 357 23.83 -0.31 -10.96
C LYS A 357 22.47 -0.48 -11.64
N SER A 358 21.65 0.56 -11.71
CA SER A 358 20.37 0.52 -12.43
C SER A 358 20.59 0.36 -13.93
N PHE A 359 21.58 1.04 -14.50
CA PHE A 359 21.99 0.84 -15.89
C PHE A 359 22.52 -0.58 -16.13
N GLN A 360 23.38 -1.09 -15.25
CA GLN A 360 23.87 -2.47 -15.32
C GLN A 360 22.74 -3.51 -15.23
N LEU A 361 21.78 -3.32 -14.31
CA LEU A 361 20.63 -4.20 -14.16
C LEU A 361 19.74 -4.18 -15.40
N THR A 362 19.49 -2.98 -15.95
CA THR A 362 18.73 -2.79 -17.19
C THR A 362 19.43 -3.49 -18.36
N GLN A 363 20.75 -3.36 -18.45
CA GLN A 363 21.57 -4.05 -19.45
C GLN A 363 21.49 -5.58 -19.29
N GLN A 364 21.52 -6.11 -18.07
CA GLN A 364 21.38 -7.54 -17.80
C GLN A 364 19.99 -8.07 -18.21
N TYR A 365 18.92 -7.36 -17.88
CA TYR A 365 17.57 -7.69 -18.35
C TYR A 365 17.45 -7.62 -19.87
N TRP A 366 18.14 -6.68 -20.50
CA TRP A 366 18.20 -6.60 -21.95
C TRP A 366 18.92 -7.79 -22.58
N ASN A 367 20.09 -8.16 -22.08
CA ASN A 367 20.83 -9.33 -22.57
C ASN A 367 19.99 -10.63 -22.42
N LEU A 368 19.20 -10.72 -21.33
CA LEU A 368 18.21 -11.80 -21.14
C LEU A 368 17.09 -11.78 -22.20
N LEU A 369 16.60 -10.60 -22.59
CA LEU A 369 15.55 -10.44 -23.60
C LEU A 369 16.04 -10.72 -25.03
N VAL A 370 17.32 -10.48 -25.33
CA VAL A 370 17.92 -10.71 -26.66
C VAL A 370 18.45 -12.13 -26.84
N GLY A 371 18.37 -12.98 -25.80
CA GLY A 371 18.61 -14.41 -25.93
C GLY A 371 20.02 -14.87 -25.57
N GLU A 372 20.78 -14.10 -24.78
CA GLU A 372 21.92 -14.67 -24.08
C GLU A 372 21.40 -15.55 -22.94
N ALA A 373 21.39 -16.86 -23.17
CA ALA A 373 20.77 -17.85 -22.31
C ALA A 373 21.47 -17.93 -20.94
N GLN A 374 20.94 -17.21 -19.96
CA GLN A 374 20.90 -17.68 -18.58
C GLN A 374 19.50 -18.24 -18.37
N VAL A 375 19.41 -19.56 -18.22
CA VAL A 375 18.18 -20.33 -17.99
C VAL A 375 17.34 -19.59 -16.93
N PRO A 376 16.14 -19.08 -17.25
CA PRO A 376 15.27 -18.56 -16.22
C PRO A 376 15.03 -19.72 -15.27
N ALA A 377 15.37 -19.56 -13.98
CA ALA A 377 14.94 -20.50 -12.95
C ALA A 377 13.46 -20.77 -13.21
N GLY A 378 13.14 -22.02 -13.56
CA GLY A 378 11.82 -22.39 -14.08
C GLY A 378 10.74 -21.74 -13.22
N ARG A 379 9.72 -21.15 -13.84
CA ARG A 379 8.68 -20.35 -13.18
C ARG A 379 8.04 -21.15 -12.03
N VAL A 380 8.64 -21.12 -10.84
CA VAL A 380 8.33 -22.04 -9.71
C VAL A 380 6.88 -21.89 -9.28
N TYR A 381 6.31 -20.70 -9.45
CA TYR A 381 4.92 -20.42 -9.13
C TYR A 381 3.93 -20.98 -10.17
N ASN A 382 4.36 -21.22 -11.40
CA ASN A 382 3.49 -21.73 -12.45
C ASN A 382 3.27 -23.25 -12.36
N THR A 383 4.12 -23.96 -11.59
CA THR A 383 3.96 -25.39 -11.31
C THR A 383 3.09 -25.65 -10.09
N LEU A 384 2.69 -24.61 -9.36
CA LEU A 384 1.82 -24.75 -8.19
C LEU A 384 0.38 -25.11 -8.61
N PRO A 385 -0.35 -25.92 -7.81
CA PRO A 385 -1.74 -26.22 -8.07
C PRO A 385 -2.60 -24.95 -8.17
N LEU A 386 -3.50 -24.89 -9.15
CA LEU A 386 -4.40 -23.74 -9.34
C LEU A 386 -5.26 -23.45 -8.11
N SER A 387 -5.65 -24.49 -7.35
CA SER A 387 -6.38 -24.34 -6.09
C SER A 387 -5.58 -23.55 -5.05
N LEU A 388 -4.27 -23.80 -4.95
CA LEU A 388 -3.38 -23.07 -4.05
C LEU A 388 -3.22 -21.62 -4.50
N ILE A 389 -3.00 -21.39 -5.80
CA ILE A 389 -2.90 -20.05 -6.37
C ILE A 389 -4.20 -19.28 -6.14
N PHE A 390 -5.35 -19.92 -6.32
CA PHE A 390 -6.66 -19.32 -6.06
C PHE A 390 -6.81 -18.90 -4.61
N VAL A 391 -6.56 -19.80 -3.66
CA VAL A 391 -6.65 -19.47 -2.23
C VAL A 391 -5.69 -18.33 -1.86
N ASN A 392 -4.47 -18.32 -2.43
CA ASN A 392 -3.47 -17.32 -2.13
C ASN A 392 -3.77 -15.93 -2.73
N THR A 393 -4.52 -15.86 -3.84
CA THR A 393 -4.77 -14.60 -4.56
C THR A 393 -6.22 -14.12 -4.48
N ALA A 394 -7.16 -14.93 -3.97
CA ALA A 394 -8.58 -14.60 -3.92
C ALA A 394 -8.87 -13.28 -3.18
N GLY A 395 -8.19 -13.05 -2.05
CA GLY A 395 -8.31 -11.80 -1.29
C GLY A 395 -7.90 -10.57 -2.11
N ASP A 396 -6.75 -10.63 -2.78
CA ASP A 396 -6.24 -9.54 -3.61
C ASP A 396 -7.05 -9.34 -4.88
N SER A 397 -7.53 -10.41 -5.49
CA SER A 397 -8.47 -10.36 -6.61
C SER A 397 -9.78 -9.67 -6.21
N LEU A 398 -10.31 -9.96 -5.01
CA LEU A 398 -11.50 -9.28 -4.52
C LEU A 398 -11.25 -7.79 -4.27
N LEU A 399 -10.10 -7.44 -3.67
CA LEU A 399 -9.71 -6.04 -3.48
C LEU A 399 -9.54 -5.31 -4.81
N GLN A 400 -8.87 -5.93 -5.78
CA GLN A 400 -8.68 -5.39 -7.12
C GLN A 400 -10.02 -5.17 -7.82
N PHE A 401 -10.93 -6.14 -7.74
CA PHE A 401 -12.30 -6.00 -8.24
C PHE A 401 -12.98 -4.75 -7.65
N LEU A 402 -12.95 -4.58 -6.32
CA LEU A 402 -13.57 -3.43 -5.65
C LEU A 402 -12.90 -2.09 -6.02
N VAL A 403 -11.57 -2.07 -6.16
CA VAL A 403 -10.81 -0.89 -6.60
C VAL A 403 -11.25 -0.47 -8.01
N ILE A 404 -11.41 -1.42 -8.93
CA ILE A 404 -11.82 -1.13 -10.32
C ILE A 404 -13.26 -0.60 -10.37
N VAL A 405 -14.18 -1.21 -9.62
CA VAL A 405 -15.56 -0.71 -9.49
C VAL A 405 -15.56 0.70 -8.90
N GLY A 406 -14.79 0.94 -7.83
CA GLY A 406 -14.65 2.25 -7.19
C GLY A 406 -14.05 3.30 -8.12
N PHE A 407 -13.01 2.94 -8.87
CA PHE A 407 -12.34 3.81 -9.85
C PHE A 407 -13.34 4.32 -10.89
N PHE A 408 -14.11 3.42 -11.51
CA PHE A 408 -15.12 3.82 -12.49
C PHE A 408 -16.28 4.57 -11.87
N ALA A 409 -16.73 4.20 -10.66
CA ALA A 409 -17.77 4.93 -9.95
C ALA A 409 -17.36 6.38 -9.65
N VAL A 410 -16.09 6.61 -9.30
CA VAL A 410 -15.54 7.97 -9.11
C VAL A 410 -15.41 8.70 -10.45
N LEU A 411 -14.90 8.03 -11.49
CA LEU A 411 -14.74 8.62 -12.82
C LEU A 411 -16.08 9.07 -13.42
N ALA A 412 -17.15 8.29 -13.21
CA ALA A 412 -18.50 8.55 -13.70
C ALA A 412 -19.15 9.80 -13.11
N ARG A 413 -18.84 10.12 -11.85
CA ARG A 413 -19.35 11.33 -11.17
C ARG A 413 -18.71 12.62 -11.68
N GLY A 414 -17.72 12.50 -12.57
CA GLY A 414 -16.93 13.62 -13.06
C GLY A 414 -15.76 13.95 -12.13
N PRO A 415 -14.59 14.31 -12.68
CA PRO A 415 -13.39 14.58 -11.89
C PRO A 415 -13.54 15.90 -11.13
N SER A 416 -13.96 15.83 -9.86
CA SER A 416 -13.78 16.97 -8.95
C SER A 416 -12.29 17.19 -8.65
N ARG A 417 -11.91 18.41 -8.26
CA ARG A 417 -10.54 18.72 -7.80
C ARG A 417 -10.05 17.71 -6.75
N ARG A 418 -10.93 17.29 -5.83
CA ARG A 418 -10.59 16.33 -4.77
C ARG A 418 -10.35 14.92 -5.32
N MET A 419 -11.16 14.49 -6.29
CA MET A 419 -11.06 13.16 -6.89
C MET A 419 -9.81 13.02 -7.78
N MET A 420 -9.42 14.09 -8.48
CA MET A 420 -8.19 14.08 -9.29
C MET A 420 -6.91 13.98 -8.48
N MET A 421 -6.96 14.28 -7.17
CA MET A 421 -5.82 14.04 -6.28
C MET A 421 -5.58 12.55 -6.00
N ILE A 422 -6.52 11.67 -6.33
CA ILE A 422 -6.31 10.20 -6.30
C ILE A 422 -6.19 9.66 -7.71
N LEU A 423 -7.13 10.03 -8.60
CA LEU A 423 -7.22 9.42 -9.93
C LEU A 423 -5.93 9.62 -10.74
N ALA A 424 -5.34 10.82 -10.73
CA ALA A 424 -4.18 11.09 -11.56
C ALA A 424 -2.93 10.33 -11.10
N PRO A 425 -2.56 10.29 -9.80
CA PRO A 425 -1.51 9.38 -9.31
C PRO A 425 -1.74 7.92 -9.65
N THR A 426 -2.98 7.42 -9.48
CA THR A 426 -3.33 6.04 -9.82
C THR A 426 -3.15 5.75 -11.32
N ILE A 427 -3.60 6.66 -12.19
CA ILE A 427 -3.43 6.56 -13.65
C ILE A 427 -1.95 6.61 -14.01
N THR A 428 -1.16 7.51 -13.42
CA THR A 428 0.28 7.60 -13.65
C THR A 428 0.99 6.30 -13.29
N LEU A 429 0.72 5.74 -12.11
CA LEU A 429 1.29 4.45 -11.71
C LEU A 429 0.85 3.32 -12.66
N PHE A 430 -0.42 3.28 -13.05
CA PHE A 430 -0.93 2.29 -14.00
C PHE A 430 -0.24 2.39 -15.36
N ILE A 431 -0.07 3.60 -15.91
CA ILE A 431 0.63 3.83 -17.17
C ILE A 431 2.08 3.37 -17.06
N VAL A 432 2.79 3.73 -15.99
CA VAL A 432 4.18 3.30 -15.80
C VAL A 432 4.28 1.77 -15.69
N SER A 433 3.36 1.12 -14.98
CA SER A 433 3.31 -0.35 -14.91
C SER A 433 3.07 -1.00 -16.28
N VAL A 434 2.19 -0.42 -17.10
CA VAL A 434 1.91 -0.90 -18.47
C VAL A 434 3.09 -0.65 -19.41
N VAL A 435 3.68 0.55 -19.36
CA VAL A 435 4.86 0.92 -20.16
C VAL A 435 6.04 0.03 -19.81
N GLY A 436 6.30 -0.23 -18.52
CA GLY A 436 7.35 -1.15 -18.09
C GLY A 436 7.15 -2.59 -18.55
N PHE A 437 5.92 -2.99 -18.87
CA PHE A 437 5.62 -4.30 -19.45
C PHE A 437 5.80 -4.34 -20.98
N ILE A 438 5.60 -3.21 -21.66
CA ILE A 438 5.56 -3.13 -23.13
C ILE A 438 6.88 -2.63 -23.74
N VAL A 439 7.59 -1.71 -23.09
CA VAL A 439 8.77 -1.06 -23.64
C VAL A 439 10.01 -1.91 -23.37
N PRO A 440 10.71 -2.40 -24.43
CA PRO A 440 12.08 -2.84 -24.31
C PRO A 440 12.92 -1.61 -23.93
N LEU A 441 13.61 -1.64 -22.80
CA LEU A 441 14.40 -0.50 -22.28
C LEU A 441 15.70 -0.23 -23.07
N THR A 442 15.74 -0.55 -24.36
CA THR A 442 16.91 -0.45 -25.25
C THR A 442 17.39 0.96 -25.55
N TYR A 443 16.57 1.98 -25.29
CA TYR A 443 16.82 3.33 -25.79
C TYR A 443 17.32 4.31 -24.71
N LEU A 444 17.75 3.80 -23.55
CA LEU A 444 18.28 4.60 -22.43
C LEU A 444 19.70 4.21 -22.01
N SER A 445 20.39 3.39 -22.81
CA SER A 445 21.81 3.06 -22.67
C SER A 445 22.71 4.08 -23.36
#